data_AF-A0A832LZQ8-F1
#
_entry.id   AF-A0A832LZQ8-F1
#
_cell.length_a   1.000
_cell.length_b   1.000
_cell.length_c   1.000
_cell.angle_alpha   90.00
_cell.angle_beta   90.00
_cell.angle_gamma   90.00
#
_symmetry.space_group_name_H-M   'P 1'
#
loop_
_entity.id
_entity.type
_entity.pdbx_description
1 polymer ?
#
loop_
_entity_poly.entity_id
_entity_poly.type
_entity_poly.pdbx_seq_one_letter_code
_entity_poly.pdbx_strand_id
1 'polypeptide(L)' 'MGISLYEFKDPKEALKALEKRQKELIKELEELIKKRESGEISEEEFHVQKTKLEREYVEVMDRLAQLRFIIGGGI' A
#
# COMPACT_ATOMS: atom_id res chain seq x y z
N MET A 1 4.55 9.71 -3.25
CA MET A 1 5.46 9.10 -4.25
C MET A 1 5.77 7.71 -3.75
N GLY A 2 5.42 6.68 -4.53
CA GLY A 2 5.52 5.29 -4.08
C GLY A 2 6.97 4.77 -4.07
N ILE A 3 7.24 3.84 -3.14
CA ILE A 3 8.49 3.08 -2.93
C ILE A 3 9.19 2.73 -4.25
N SER A 4 10.36 3.28 -4.54
CA SER A 4 11.05 2.99 -5.80
C SER A 4 11.79 1.66 -5.69
N LEU A 5 11.60 0.76 -6.66
CA LEU A 5 12.30 -0.53 -6.69
C LEU A 5 13.83 -0.37 -6.77
N TYR A 6 14.31 0.79 -7.23
CA TYR A 6 15.73 1.14 -7.29
C TYR A 6 16.36 1.49 -5.95
N GLU A 7 15.56 1.68 -4.88
CA GLU A 7 16.07 2.01 -3.54
C GLU A 7 16.60 0.77 -2.79
N PHE A 8 16.32 -0.43 -3.28
CA PHE A 8 16.70 -1.68 -2.62
C PHE A 8 17.75 -2.43 -3.44
N LYS A 9 18.86 -2.80 -2.80
CA LYS A 9 19.93 -3.60 -3.42
C LYS A 9 19.54 -5.07 -3.58
N ASP A 10 18.60 -5.56 -2.78
CA ASP A 10 18.11 -6.95 -2.79
C ASP A 10 16.59 -7.00 -3.05
N PRO A 11 16.12 -7.73 -4.09
CA PRO A 11 14.69 -7.88 -4.39
C PRO A 11 13.84 -8.45 -3.24
N LYS A 12 14.42 -9.26 -2.34
CA LYS A 12 13.73 -9.79 -1.16
C LYS A 12 13.55 -8.74 -0.08
N GLU A 13 14.48 -7.78 0.05
CA GLU A 13 14.31 -6.63 0.94
C GLU A 13 13.18 -5.73 0.44
N ALA A 14 13.15 -5.45 -0.86
CA ALA A 14 12.05 -4.72 -1.50
C ALA A 14 10.70 -5.42 -1.28
N LEU A 15 10.66 -6.75 -1.44
CA LEU A 15 9.46 -7.56 -1.22
C LEU A 15 8.96 -7.43 0.23
N LYS A 16 9.84 -7.58 1.23
CA LYS A 16 9.47 -7.42 2.65
C LYS A 16 8.97 -6.00 2.96
N ALA A 17 9.60 -4.98 2.38
CA ALA A 17 9.20 -3.59 2.58
C ALA A 17 7.79 -3.33 2.02
N LEU A 18 7.50 -3.84 0.83
CA LEU A 18 6.18 -3.73 0.21
C LEU A 18 5.10 -4.54 0.95
N GLU A 19 5.41 -5.75 1.42
CA GLU A 19 4.50 -6.54 2.26
C GLU A 19 4.19 -5.82 3.58
N LYS A 20 5.18 -5.13 4.16
CA LYS A 20 4.97 -4.30 5.35
C LYS A 20 4.06 -3.11 5.03
N ARG A 21 4.33 -2.39 3.93
CA ARG A 21 3.51 -1.24 3.52
C ARG A 21 2.08 -1.64 3.20
N GLN A 22 1.86 -2.80 2.57
CA GLN A 22 0.53 -3.36 2.34
C GLN A 22 -0.25 -3.50 3.66
N LYS A 23 0.39 -4.05 4.70
CA LYS A 23 -0.23 -4.22 6.02
C LYS A 23 -0.51 -2.87 6.71
N GLU A 24 0.38 -1.90 6.55
CA GLU A 24 0.18 -0.55 7.07
C GLU A 24 -0.99 0.14 6.39
N LEU A 25 -1.11 0.05 5.06
CA LEU A 25 -2.23 0.62 4.31
C LEU A 25 -3.59 0.03 4.72
N ILE A 26 -3.64 -1.28 4.99
CA ILE A 26 -4.86 -1.93 5.51
C ILE A 26 -5.23 -1.34 6.87
N LYS A 27 -4.25 -1.16 7.78
CA LYS A 27 -4.50 -0.54 9.09
C LYS A 27 -4.92 0.93 8.98
N GLU A 28 -4.28 1.69 8.10
CA GLU A 28 -4.64 3.09 7.85
C GLU A 28 -6.08 3.20 7.33
N LEU A 29 -6.52 2.27 6.47
CA LEU A 29 -7.90 2.22 6.00
C LEU A 29 -8.88 1.84 7.11
N GLU A 30 -8.56 0.85 7.95
CA GLU A 30 -9.36 0.49 9.13
C GLU A 30 -9.51 1.65 10.12
N GLU A 31 -8.43 2.39 10.39
CA GLU A 31 -8.46 3.59 11.23
C GLU A 31 -9.29 4.70 10.60
N LEU A 32 -9.18 4.89 9.29
CA LEU A 32 -9.96 5.89 8.55
C LEU A 32 -11.47 5.58 8.63
N ILE A 33 -11.85 4.31 8.54
CA ILE A 33 -13.25 3.86 8.72
C ILE A 33 -13.72 4.17 10.14
N LYS A 34 -12.93 3.82 11.17
CA LYS A 34 -13.29 4.12 12.57
C LYS A 34 -13.49 5.62 12.82
N LYS A 35 -12.62 6.47 12.27
CA LYS A 35 -12.75 7.94 12.36
C LYS A 35 -14.02 8.45 11.69
N ARG A 36 -14.44 7.82 10.58
CA ARG A 36 -15.71 8.16 9.92
C ARG A 36 -16.90 7.73 10.77
N GLU A 37 -16.87 6.51 11.31
CA GLU A 37 -17.91 5.95 12.17
C GLU A 37 -18.08 6.74 13.49
N SER A 38 -16.98 7.22 14.08
CA SER A 38 -17.00 8.08 15.28
C SER A 38 -17.42 9.52 15.00
N GLY A 39 -17.52 9.92 13.72
CA GLY A 39 -17.84 11.28 13.31
C GLY A 39 -16.68 12.28 13.44
N GLU A 40 -15.45 11.80 13.64
CA GLU A 40 -14.24 12.63 13.71
C GLU A 40 -13.88 13.30 12.37
N ILE A 41 -14.34 12.71 11.25
CA ILE A 41 -14.13 13.24 9.90
C ILE A 41 -15.44 13.28 9.11
N SER A 42 -15.53 14.24 8.19
CA SER A 42 -16.63 14.36 7.24
C SER A 42 -16.61 13.24 6.19
N GLU A 43 -17.75 13.04 5.50
CA GLU A 43 -17.84 12.11 4.37
C GLU A 43 -16.88 12.49 3.24
N GLU A 44 -16.73 13.78 2.97
CA GLU A 44 -15.84 14.31 1.93
C GLU A 44 -14.37 14.04 2.27
N GLU A 45 -13.95 14.34 3.51
CA GLU A 45 -12.60 14.03 3.99
C GLU A 45 -12.32 12.52 3.96
N PHE A 46 -13.31 11.71 4.35
CA PHE A 46 -13.21 10.25 4.27
C PHE A 46 -13.00 9.78 2.84
N HIS A 47 -13.79 10.26 1.88
CA HIS A 47 -13.64 9.90 0.46
C HIS A 47 -12.28 10.29 -0.10
N VAL A 48 -11.82 11.53 0.15
CA VAL A 48 -10.51 12.00 -0.33
C VAL A 48 -9.36 11.16 0.24
N GLN A 49 -9.41 10.84 1.53
CA GLN A 49 -8.36 10.02 2.17
C GLN A 49 -8.43 8.56 1.72
N LYS A 50 -9.64 7.99 1.62
CA LYS A 50 -9.87 6.62 1.17
C LYS A 50 -9.35 6.42 -0.25
N THR A 51 -9.68 7.31 -1.19
CA THR A 51 -9.19 7.21 -2.57
C THR A 51 -7.67 7.27 -2.65
N LYS A 52 -7.01 8.06 -1.78
CA LYS A 52 -5.53 8.10 -1.71
C LYS A 52 -4.96 6.77 -1.23
N LEU A 53 -5.51 6.20 -0.16
CA LEU A 53 -5.08 4.91 0.39
C LEU A 53 -5.32 3.76 -0.60
N GLU A 54 -6.47 3.73 -1.25
CA GLU A 54 -6.81 2.71 -2.27
C GLU A 54 -5.86 2.77 -3.45
N ARG A 55 -5.53 3.97 -3.94
CA ARG A 55 -4.57 4.14 -5.02
C ARG A 55 -3.18 3.62 -4.63
N GLU A 56 -2.70 3.99 -3.44
CA GLU A 56 -1.40 3.52 -2.96
C GLU A 56 -1.40 1.99 -2.78
N TYR A 57 -2.49 1.42 -2.28
CA TYR A 57 -2.64 -0.01 -2.12
C TYR A 57 -2.51 -0.76 -3.46
N VAL A 58 -3.20 -0.27 -4.50
CA VAL A 58 -3.08 -0.85 -5.85
C VAL A 58 -1.65 -0.76 -6.38
N GLU A 59 -0.98 0.38 -6.20
CA GLU A 59 0.42 0.56 -6.62
C GLU A 59 1.38 -0.40 -5.87
N VAL A 60 1.18 -0.61 -4.56
CA VAL A 60 1.96 -1.57 -3.77
C VAL A 60 1.70 -3.00 -4.23
N MET A 61 0.45 -3.36 -4.49
CA MET A 61 0.06 -4.69 -4.96
C MET A 61 0.64 -5.02 -6.35
N ASP A 62 0.61 -4.06 -7.27
CA ASP A 62 1.22 -4.21 -8.60
C ASP A 62 2.74 -4.48 -8.50
N ARG A 63 3.44 -3.70 -7.69
CA ARG A 63 4.88 -3.89 -7.45
C ARG A 63 5.21 -5.21 -6.76
N LEU A 64 4.37 -5.65 -5.82
CA LEU A 64 4.48 -6.97 -5.21
C LEU A 64 4.34 -8.08 -6.26
N ALA A 65 3.37 -7.97 -7.17
CA ALA A 65 3.18 -8.93 -8.24
C ALA A 65 4.40 -9.00 -9.17
N GLN A 66 4.91 -7.83 -9.59
CA GLN A 66 6.12 -7.73 -10.43
C GLN A 66 7.34 -8.36 -9.75
N LEU A 67 7.62 -8.03 -8.49
CA LEU A 67 8.75 -8.61 -7.77
C LEU A 67 8.62 -10.12 -7.55
N ARG A 68 7.42 -10.61 -7.23
CA ARG A 68 7.18 -12.06 -7.09
C ARG A 68 7.43 -12.78 -8.41
N PHE A 69 7.03 -12.19 -9.54
CA PHE A 69 7.30 -12.73 -10.87
C PHE A 69 8.81 -12.81 -11.17
N ILE A 70 9.55 -11.72 -10.90
CA ILE A 70 11.01 -11.67 -11.11
C ILE A 70 11.73 -12.69 -10.21
N ILE A 71 11.38 -12.76 -8.93
CA ILE A 71 12.00 -13.68 -7.96
C ILE A 71 11.64 -15.14 -8.27
N GLY A 72 10.42 -15.39 -8.78
CA GLY A 72 9.94 -16.72 -9.17
C GLY A 72 10.60 -17.30 -10.41
N GLY A 73 11.57 -16.60 -11.03
CA GLY A 73 12.27 -17.07 -12.21
C GLY A 73 11.46 -16.94 -13.49
N GLY A 74 10.55 -15.95 -13.58
CA GLY A 74 9.84 -15.61 -14.80
C GLY A 74 10.78 -15.05 -15.87
N ILE A 75 11.57 -15.93 -16.49
CA ILE A 75 12.32 -15.77 -17.74
C ILE A 75 12.20 -17.07 -18.54
#